data_AF-A0A7T3EUB2-F1
#
_entry.id   AF-A0A7T3EUB2-F1
#
_cell.length_a   1.000
_cell.length_b   1.000
_cell.length_c   1.000
_cell.angle_alpha   90.00
_cell.angle_beta   90.00
_cell.angle_gamma   90.00
#
_symmetry.space_group_name_H-M   'P 1'
#
loop_
_entity.id
_entity.type
_entity.pdbx_description
1 polymer ?
#
loop_
_entity_poly.entity_id
_entity_poly.type
_entity_poly.pdbx_seq_one_letter_code
_entity_poly.pdbx_strand_id
1 'polypeptide(L)'
;MEKDNINPAHYRQQPYECIEFTEHLNFNLGNAFKYIWRYRDKNGIEDLKKARWYLQRQLDSAPMFSLLGLELCKDLSRKLDECMRYGKFVIGQYLLLVGILHYSFCEDSKTLSDGIVILDDFIKCIECDEVGI
;
A
#
# COMPACT_ATOMS: atom_id res chain seq x y z
N MET A 1 -0.51 -3.54 -31.82
CA MET A 1 -0.02 -2.61 -30.78
C MET A 1 1.23 -3.21 -30.18
N GLU A 2 2.31 -2.47 -30.19
CA GLU A 2 3.61 -2.86 -29.64
C GLU A 2 3.48 -3.00 -28.11
N LYS A 3 4.15 -4.02 -27.55
CA LYS A 3 4.11 -4.32 -26.12
C LYS A 3 4.94 -3.28 -25.38
N ASP A 4 4.29 -2.24 -24.86
CA ASP A 4 4.93 -1.28 -23.96
C ASP A 4 5.27 -2.00 -22.64
N ASN A 5 6.55 -2.34 -22.46
CA ASN A 5 7.02 -2.98 -21.22
C ASN A 5 7.16 -1.98 -20.06
N ILE A 6 7.12 -0.68 -20.34
CA ILE A 6 7.26 0.39 -19.35
C ILE A 6 5.88 0.72 -18.78
N ASN A 7 4.83 0.76 -19.61
CA ASN A 7 3.43 0.91 -19.19
C ASN A 7 2.49 -0.11 -19.87
N PRO A 8 2.60 -1.42 -19.51
CA PRO A 8 1.79 -2.44 -20.16
C PRO A 8 0.31 -2.29 -19.85
N ALA A 9 -0.55 -2.53 -20.85
CA ALA A 9 -2.00 -2.26 -20.79
C ALA A 9 -2.76 -2.95 -19.64
N HIS A 10 -2.18 -3.94 -18.96
CA HIS A 10 -2.78 -4.54 -17.76
C HIS A 10 -2.66 -3.65 -16.50
N TYR A 11 -1.89 -2.55 -16.54
CA TYR A 11 -1.94 -1.49 -15.52
C TYR A 11 -3.24 -0.66 -15.57
N ARG A 12 -4.05 -0.75 -16.64
CA ARG A 12 -5.35 -0.06 -16.77
C ARG A 12 -6.48 -0.67 -15.94
N GLN A 13 -6.15 -1.41 -14.89
CA GLN A 13 -7.13 -2.03 -14.01
C GLN A 13 -7.44 -1.18 -12.78
N GLN A 14 -6.76 -0.04 -12.65
CA GLN A 14 -7.00 0.98 -11.64
C GLN A 14 -7.11 2.36 -12.33
N PRO A 15 -7.86 3.31 -11.77
CA PRO A 15 -7.92 4.69 -12.26
C PRO A 15 -6.56 5.43 -12.21
N TYR A 16 -5.66 4.99 -11.33
CA TYR A 16 -4.33 5.56 -11.11
C TYR A 16 -3.27 4.46 -11.02
N GLU A 17 -2.01 4.82 -11.25
CA GLU A 17 -0.88 3.91 -11.15
C GLU A 17 -0.22 3.95 -9.78
N CYS A 18 0.36 2.82 -9.34
CA CYS A 18 1.04 2.74 -8.04
C CYS A 18 2.17 3.78 -7.90
N ILE A 19 2.86 4.12 -8.99
CA ILE A 19 3.99 5.06 -8.96
C ILE A 19 3.57 6.46 -8.53
N GLU A 20 2.36 6.90 -8.91
CA GLU A 20 1.78 8.21 -8.54
C GLU A 20 1.60 8.40 -7.03
N PHE A 21 1.70 7.32 -6.25
CA PHE A 21 1.69 7.35 -4.80
C PHE A 21 3.10 7.18 -4.26
N THR A 22 3.81 6.15 -4.73
CA THR A 22 5.08 5.73 -4.12
C THR A 22 6.23 6.70 -4.37
N GLU A 23 6.14 7.56 -5.39
CA GLU A 23 7.15 8.61 -5.64
C GLU A 23 7.18 9.68 -4.54
N HIS A 24 6.08 9.83 -3.80
CA HIS A 24 5.96 10.76 -2.69
C HIS A 24 6.27 10.13 -1.32
N LEU A 25 6.60 8.83 -1.29
CA LEU A 25 6.88 8.09 -0.08
C LEU A 25 8.38 7.83 0.04
N ASN A 26 8.87 7.73 1.27
CA ASN A 26 10.23 7.28 1.50
C ASN A 26 10.42 5.83 1.03
N PHE A 27 11.67 5.36 0.97
CA PHE A 27 11.99 4.03 0.44
C PHE A 27 11.20 2.89 1.10
N ASN A 28 11.06 2.89 2.43
CA ASN A 28 10.38 1.80 3.13
C ASN A 28 8.87 1.85 2.89
N LEU A 29 8.25 3.02 3.07
CA LEU A 29 6.81 3.22 2.90
C LEU A 29 6.38 3.01 1.45
N GLY A 30 7.15 3.53 0.48
CA GLY A 30 6.90 3.31 -0.94
C GLY A 30 6.98 1.83 -1.33
N ASN A 31 7.95 1.08 -0.78
CA ASN A 31 8.00 -0.36 -0.98
C ASN A 31 6.81 -1.08 -0.34
N ALA A 32 6.49 -0.80 0.92
CA ALA A 32 5.35 -1.40 1.61
C ALA A 32 4.04 -1.15 0.85
N PHE A 33 3.80 0.11 0.44
CA PHE A 33 2.65 0.51 -0.35
C PHE A 33 2.60 -0.24 -1.68
N LYS A 34 3.71 -0.31 -2.43
CA LYS A 34 3.80 -1.07 -3.69
C LYS A 34 3.45 -2.56 -3.51
N TYR A 35 3.93 -3.19 -2.44
CA TYR A 35 3.66 -4.59 -2.20
C TYR A 35 2.18 -4.83 -1.84
N ILE A 36 1.58 -4.00 -0.99
CA ILE A 36 0.13 -4.03 -0.72
C ILE A 36 -0.67 -3.72 -1.98
N TRP A 37 -0.24 -2.78 -2.82
CA TRP A 37 -0.93 -2.43 -4.06
C TRP A 37 -1.09 -3.62 -5.00
N ARG A 38 -0.03 -4.41 -5.19
CA ARG A 38 0.02 -5.43 -6.25
C ARG A 38 -0.18 -6.86 -5.77
N TYR A 39 -0.48 -7.09 -4.48
CA TYR A 39 -0.47 -8.45 -3.92
C TYR A 39 -1.42 -9.40 -4.67
N ARG A 40 -2.64 -8.95 -5.01
CA ARG A 40 -3.62 -9.79 -5.76
C ARG A 40 -3.22 -10.08 -7.20
N ASP A 41 -2.42 -9.21 -7.81
CA ASP A 41 -2.11 -9.26 -9.24
C ASP A 41 -0.72 -9.87 -9.53
N LYS A 42 0.07 -10.18 -8.49
CA LYS A 42 1.45 -10.65 -8.66
C LYS A 42 1.85 -11.83 -7.76
N ASN A 43 2.22 -11.60 -6.49
CA ASN A 43 2.78 -12.69 -5.65
C ASN A 43 1.91 -13.04 -4.42
N GLY A 44 0.65 -12.61 -4.37
CA GLY A 44 -0.27 -12.93 -3.28
C GLY A 44 0.27 -12.54 -1.91
N ILE A 45 0.14 -13.47 -0.96
CA ILE A 45 0.56 -13.30 0.45
C ILE A 45 2.05 -12.97 0.58
N GLU A 46 2.90 -13.44 -0.33
CA GLU A 46 4.34 -13.15 -0.27
C GLU A 46 4.62 -11.64 -0.37
N ASP A 47 3.85 -10.92 -1.19
CA ASP A 47 3.97 -9.47 -1.25
C ASP A 47 3.49 -8.82 0.07
N LEU A 48 2.42 -9.30 0.70
CA LEU A 48 1.99 -8.78 2.01
C LEU A 48 3.06 -9.00 3.10
N LYS A 49 3.72 -10.16 3.10
CA LYS A 49 4.86 -10.46 4.00
C LYS A 49 6.04 -9.52 3.74
N LYS A 50 6.32 -9.18 2.48
CA LYS A 50 7.32 -8.15 2.13
C LYS A 50 6.89 -6.77 2.62
N ALA A 51 5.62 -6.40 2.47
CA ALA A 51 5.11 -5.13 2.96
C ALA A 51 5.32 -4.99 4.48
N ARG A 52 4.96 -6.03 5.24
CA ARG A 52 5.19 -6.11 6.68
C ARG A 52 6.67 -5.91 7.04
N TRP A 53 7.57 -6.57 6.31
CA TRP A 53 9.01 -6.43 6.52
C TRP A 53 9.49 -4.97 6.34
N TYR A 54 9.00 -4.28 5.31
CA TYR A 54 9.34 -2.86 5.09
C TYR A 54 8.72 -1.93 6.15
N LEU A 55 7.48 -2.19 6.60
CA LEU A 55 6.87 -1.41 7.69
C LEU A 55 7.63 -1.60 9.01
N GLN A 56 8.05 -2.83 9.32
CA GLN A 56 8.89 -3.08 10.49
C GLN A 56 10.21 -2.31 10.41
N ARG A 57 10.87 -2.32 9.25
CA ARG A 57 12.10 -1.52 9.06
C ARG A 57 11.86 -0.03 9.20
N GLN A 58 10.71 0.49 8.74
CA GLN A 58 10.35 1.88 8.95
C GLN A 58 10.22 2.20 10.44
N LEU A 59 9.62 1.29 11.21
CA LEU A 59 9.47 1.43 12.65
C LEU A 59 10.84 1.39 13.36
N ASP A 60 11.73 0.50 12.94
CA ASP A 60 13.04 0.28 13.59
C ASP A 60 14.11 1.33 13.22
N SER A 61 14.08 1.85 11.98
CA SER A 61 15.24 2.52 11.36
C SER A 61 15.23 4.04 11.43
N ALA A 62 14.26 4.68 12.09
CA ALA A 62 14.06 6.14 12.20
C ALA A 62 15.24 7.02 11.69
N PRO A 63 15.17 7.51 10.44
CA PRO A 63 14.97 8.94 10.31
C PRO A 63 13.80 9.28 9.41
N MET A 64 12.95 10.16 9.93
CA MET A 64 11.81 10.78 9.25
C MET A 64 12.33 11.82 8.25
N PHE A 65 12.13 11.57 6.96
CA PHE A 65 12.40 12.55 5.90
C PHE A 65 11.18 12.73 5.01
N SER A 66 10.81 14.00 4.85
CA SER A 66 9.77 14.62 4.02
C SER A 66 8.38 13.99 4.10
N LEU A 67 7.60 14.57 5.00
CA LEU A 67 6.16 14.42 5.16
C LEU A 67 5.38 14.78 3.90
N LEU A 68 4.28 14.08 3.66
CA LEU A 68 3.25 14.57 2.75
C LEU A 68 2.69 15.88 3.31
N GLY A 69 2.68 16.95 2.51
CA GLY A 69 1.89 18.13 2.85
C GLY A 69 0.40 17.78 2.88
N LEU A 70 -0.39 18.50 3.69
CA LEU A 70 -1.83 18.23 3.85
C LEU A 70 -2.57 18.12 2.51
N GLU A 71 -2.30 19.04 1.58
CA GLU A 71 -2.95 19.05 0.26
C GLU A 71 -2.55 17.86 -0.60
N LEU A 72 -1.29 17.45 -0.56
CA LEU A 72 -0.83 16.25 -1.26
C LEU A 72 -1.44 14.98 -0.63
N CYS A 73 -1.48 14.89 0.69
CA CYS A 73 -2.11 13.76 1.38
C CYS A 73 -3.60 13.64 1.01
N LYS A 74 -4.34 14.76 0.98
CA LYS A 74 -5.75 14.78 0.55
C LYS A 74 -5.92 14.33 -0.89
N ASP A 75 -5.07 14.80 -1.81
CA ASP A 75 -5.16 14.40 -3.21
C ASP A 75 -4.88 12.89 -3.38
N LEU A 76 -3.81 12.38 -2.74
CA LEU A 76 -3.50 10.95 -2.77
C LEU A 76 -4.62 10.11 -2.13
N SER A 77 -5.21 10.56 -1.02
CA SER A 77 -6.38 9.88 -0.43
C SER A 77 -7.57 9.86 -1.39
N ARG A 78 -7.87 10.99 -2.07
CA ARG A 78 -8.93 11.04 -3.09
C ARG A 78 -8.65 10.08 -4.25
N LYS A 79 -7.40 9.98 -4.72
CA LYS A 79 -7.02 9.01 -5.75
C LYS A 79 -7.24 7.56 -5.28
N LEU A 80 -6.88 7.23 -4.04
CA LEU A 80 -7.15 5.90 -3.45
C LEU A 80 -8.65 5.61 -3.34
N ASP A 81 -9.47 6.60 -2.97
CA ASP A 81 -10.93 6.49 -2.94
C ASP A 81 -11.50 6.10 -4.31
N GLU A 82 -10.98 6.72 -5.37
CA GLU A 82 -11.38 6.39 -6.74
C GLU A 82 -10.91 4.99 -7.14
N CYS A 83 -9.70 4.57 -6.75
CA CYS A 83 -9.24 3.19 -6.91
C CYS A 83 -10.12 2.18 -6.15
N MET A 84 -10.64 2.55 -4.98
CA MET A 84 -11.57 1.70 -4.23
C MET A 84 -12.95 1.63 -4.89
N ARG A 85 -13.46 2.75 -5.42
CA ARG A 85 -14.81 2.82 -6.03
C ARG A 85 -14.87 2.22 -7.43
N TYR A 86 -13.86 2.48 -8.24
CA TYR A 86 -13.86 2.18 -9.68
C TYR A 86 -12.80 1.14 -10.08
N GLY A 87 -12.01 0.67 -9.12
CA GLY A 87 -11.00 -0.34 -9.32
C GLY A 87 -11.33 -1.68 -8.68
N LYS A 88 -10.28 -2.38 -8.26
CA LYS A 88 -10.28 -3.82 -7.87
C LYS A 88 -9.78 -4.05 -6.45
N PHE A 89 -9.59 -2.98 -5.68
CA PHE A 89 -9.18 -3.09 -4.29
C PHE A 89 -10.25 -3.75 -3.44
N VAL A 90 -9.82 -4.60 -2.53
CA VAL A 90 -10.65 -5.07 -1.42
C VAL A 90 -10.52 -4.10 -0.26
N ILE A 91 -11.52 -4.09 0.63
CA ILE A 91 -11.57 -3.18 1.78
C ILE A 91 -10.27 -3.24 2.60
N GLY A 92 -9.79 -4.44 2.95
CA GLY A 92 -8.55 -4.59 3.73
C GLY A 92 -7.33 -3.99 3.04
N GLN A 93 -7.18 -4.21 1.73
CA GLN A 93 -6.12 -3.63 0.92
C GLN A 93 -6.18 -2.10 0.92
N TYR A 94 -7.37 -1.54 0.69
CA TYR A 94 -7.60 -0.09 0.69
C TYR A 94 -7.26 0.54 2.06
N LEU A 95 -7.74 -0.05 3.16
CA LEU A 95 -7.48 0.46 4.51
C LEU A 95 -5.99 0.49 4.85
N LEU A 96 -5.24 -0.54 4.43
CA LEU A 96 -3.79 -0.59 4.62
C LEU A 96 -3.07 0.52 3.82
N LEU A 97 -3.48 0.77 2.57
CA LEU A 97 -2.90 1.83 1.74
C LEU A 97 -3.19 3.22 2.31
N VAL A 98 -4.42 3.47 2.77
CA VAL A 98 -4.80 4.71 3.46
C VAL A 98 -4.01 4.88 4.76
N GLY A 99 -3.83 3.79 5.52
CA GLY A 99 -3.04 3.79 6.75
C GLY A 99 -1.59 4.24 6.51
N ILE A 100 -0.97 3.81 5.40
CA ILE A 100 0.38 4.25 5.02
C ILE A 100 0.39 5.75 4.69
N LEU A 101 -0.58 6.27 3.92
CA LEU A 101 -0.65 7.71 3.64
C LEU A 101 -0.86 8.53 4.91
N HIS A 102 -1.74 8.07 5.80
CA HIS A 102 -2.00 8.72 7.08
C HIS A 102 -0.74 8.76 7.95
N TYR A 103 -0.04 7.63 8.10
CA TYR A 103 1.24 7.59 8.80
C TYR A 103 2.28 8.52 8.16
N SER A 104 2.35 8.58 6.83
CA SER A 104 3.26 9.47 6.10
C SER A 104 2.93 10.96 6.28
N PHE A 105 1.74 11.28 6.80
CA PHE A 105 1.30 12.63 7.14
C PHE A 105 1.46 12.95 8.64
N CYS A 106 1.21 11.99 9.54
CA CYS A 106 1.19 12.25 10.98
C CYS A 106 2.47 11.83 11.74
N GLU A 107 3.30 10.94 11.18
CA GLU A 107 4.52 10.39 11.80
C GLU A 107 4.32 9.72 13.17
N ASP A 108 3.10 9.32 13.49
CA ASP A 108 2.81 8.65 14.76
C ASP A 108 3.24 7.18 14.74
N SER A 109 4.22 6.84 15.56
CA SER A 109 4.73 5.47 15.68
C SER A 109 3.67 4.48 16.13
N LYS A 110 2.68 4.94 16.91
CA LYS A 110 1.53 4.11 17.28
C LYS A 110 0.69 3.77 16.05
N THR A 111 0.41 4.75 15.20
CA THR A 111 -0.29 4.54 13.91
C THR A 111 0.43 3.51 13.04
N LEU A 112 1.77 3.56 12.94
CA LEU A 112 2.53 2.55 12.18
C LEU A 112 2.43 1.17 12.82
N SER A 113 2.59 1.07 14.14
CA SER A 113 2.48 -0.19 14.88
C SER A 113 1.08 -0.81 14.71
N ASP A 114 0.02 -0.01 14.84
CA ASP A 114 -1.36 -0.46 14.64
C ASP A 114 -1.56 -0.94 13.19
N GLY A 115 -0.98 -0.24 12.21
CA GLY A 115 -0.99 -0.64 10.81
C GLY A 115 -0.31 -2.00 10.55
N ILE A 116 0.79 -2.29 11.25
CA ILE A 116 1.45 -3.61 11.18
C ILE A 116 0.54 -4.71 11.75
N VAL A 117 -0.14 -4.45 12.87
CA VAL A 117 -1.08 -5.42 13.47
C VAL A 117 -2.25 -5.70 12.51
N ILE A 118 -2.83 -4.66 11.92
CA ILE A 118 -3.91 -4.81 10.93
C ILE A 118 -3.43 -5.62 9.72
N LEU A 119 -2.20 -5.40 9.26
CA LEU A 119 -1.62 -6.18 8.16
C LEU A 119 -1.42 -7.64 8.55
N ASP A 120 -0.93 -7.92 9.76
CA ASP A 120 -0.75 -9.28 10.26
C ASP A 120 -2.10 -10.02 10.35
N ASP A 121 -3.15 -9.36 10.82
CA ASP A 121 -4.50 -9.94 10.85
C ASP A 121 -5.09 -10.13 9.45
N PHE A 122 -4.86 -9.18 8.54
CA PHE A 122 -5.28 -9.31 7.15
C PHE A 122 -4.59 -10.50 6.44
N ILE A 123 -3.30 -10.72 6.71
CA ILE A 123 -2.57 -11.89 6.20
C ILE A 123 -3.20 -13.18 6.72
N LYS A 124 -3.49 -13.27 8.02
CA LYS A 124 -4.13 -14.46 8.61
C LYS A 124 -5.50 -14.75 7.99
N CYS A 125 -6.32 -13.73 7.77
CA CYS A 125 -7.63 -13.90 7.13
C CYS A 125 -7.48 -14.53 5.74
N ILE A 126 -6.55 -14.05 4.91
CA ILE A 126 -6.30 -14.60 3.59
C ILE A 126 -5.79 -16.05 3.67
N GLU A 127 -4.88 -16.33 4.61
CA GLU A 127 -4.38 -17.70 4.83
C GLU A 127 -5.51 -18.67 5.26
N CYS A 128 -6.47 -18.22 6.07
CA CYS A 128 -7.64 -19.04 6.43
C CYS A 128 -8.56 -19.32 5.24
N ASP A 129 -8.84 -18.30 4.41
CA ASP A 129 -9.70 -18.42 3.23
C ASP A 129 -9.09 -19.37 2.18
N GLU A 130 -7.77 -19.38 2.02
CA GLU A 130 -7.06 -20.30 1.09
C GLU A 130 -7.07 -21.76 1.55
N VAL A 131 -7.19 -22.02 2.85
CA VAL A 131 -7.24 -23.38 3.43
C VAL A 131 -8.68 -23.93 3.46
N GLY A 132 -9.69 -23.10 3.15
CA GLY A 132 -11.09 -23.52 3.03
C GLY A 132 -11.76 -23.86 4.37
N ILE A 133 -11.34 -23.20 5.46
CA ILE A 133 -11.93 -23.33 6.80
C ILE A 133 -12.95 -22.21 7.03
#